data_AF-H9FLT8-F1
#
_entry.id   AF-H9FLT8-F1
#
_cell.length_a   1.000
_cell.length_b   1.000
_cell.length_c   1.000
_cell.angle_alpha   90.00
_cell.angle_beta   90.00
_cell.angle_gamma   90.00
#
_symmetry.space_group_name_H-M   'P 1'
#
loop_
_entity.id
_entity.type
_entity.pdbx_description
1 polymer ?
#
loop_
_entity_poly.entity_id
_entity_poly.type
_entity_poly.pdbx_seq_one_letter_code
_entity_poly.pdbx_strand_id
1 'polypeptide(L)'
;QRGPAAVEALNVFYYCSYEGAVDLDALTDEKERKALEGMINNFGQTPCQLLKEPHPPRLSAEEAVQKPTKIDTSTLNLFQHLPELKSFFIEGISDGIPLL
;
A
#
# COMPACT_ATOMS: atom_id res chain seq x y z
N GLN A 1 -2.89 -9.26 -10.40
CA GLN A 1 -3.56 -7.97 -10.69
C GLN A 1 -3.82 -7.76 -12.19
N ARG A 2 -2.92 -8.23 -13.06
CA ARG A 2 -3.09 -8.23 -14.52
C ARG A 2 -2.96 -9.66 -15.08
N GLY A 3 -3.17 -9.85 -16.38
CA GLY A 3 -2.98 -11.14 -17.06
C GLY A 3 -4.12 -12.15 -16.88
N PRO A 4 -3.93 -13.41 -17.29
CA PRO A 4 -5.00 -14.42 -17.33
C PRO A 4 -5.69 -14.65 -15.98
N ALA A 5 -4.92 -14.69 -14.88
CA ALA A 5 -5.48 -14.84 -13.55
C ALA A 5 -6.46 -13.71 -13.15
N ALA A 6 -6.26 -12.49 -13.67
CA ALA A 6 -7.21 -11.40 -13.45
C ALA A 6 -8.51 -11.59 -14.26
N VAL A 7 -8.42 -12.16 -15.48
CA VAL A 7 -9.59 -12.49 -16.31
C VAL A 7 -10.42 -13.58 -15.65
N GLU A 8 -9.78 -14.66 -15.22
CA GLU A 8 -10.41 -15.78 -14.52
C GLU A 8 -11.13 -15.33 -13.24
N ALA A 9 -10.55 -14.37 -12.52
CA ALA A 9 -11.13 -13.79 -11.31
C ALA A 9 -12.13 -12.65 -11.57
N LEU A 10 -12.47 -12.34 -12.83
CA LEU A 10 -13.34 -11.21 -13.21
C LEU A 10 -12.88 -9.86 -12.64
N ASN A 11 -11.57 -9.66 -12.58
CA ASN A 11 -10.91 -8.53 -11.93
C ASN A 11 -10.06 -7.72 -12.92
N VAL A 12 -10.60 -7.51 -14.13
CA VAL A 12 -9.98 -6.69 -15.17
C VAL A 12 -10.73 -5.37 -15.29
N PHE A 13 -9.99 -4.26 -15.25
CA PHE A 13 -10.51 -2.91 -15.36
C PHE A 13 -10.11 -2.28 -16.71
N TYR A 14 -10.59 -1.07 -16.99
CA TYR A 14 -10.28 -0.36 -18.21
C TYR A 14 -8.78 -0.04 -18.30
N TYR A 15 -8.18 -0.13 -19.50
CA TYR A 15 -6.72 -0.11 -19.64
C TYR A 15 -6.04 1.13 -19.04
N CYS A 16 -6.67 2.31 -19.12
CA CYS A 16 -6.13 3.55 -18.56
C CYS A 16 -6.01 3.54 -17.03
N SER A 17 -6.66 2.60 -16.32
CA SER A 17 -6.51 2.50 -14.86
C SER A 17 -5.16 1.90 -14.47
N TYR A 18 -4.47 1.22 -15.37
CA TYR A 18 -3.20 0.55 -15.08
C TYR A 18 -2.02 1.49 -15.32
N GLU A 19 -1.13 1.56 -14.32
CA GLU A 19 0.15 2.24 -14.44
C GLU A 19 0.92 1.82 -15.71
N GLY A 20 1.41 2.82 -16.44
CA GLY A 20 2.20 2.67 -17.66
C GLY A 20 1.42 2.27 -18.92
N ALA A 21 0.08 2.24 -18.87
CA ALA A 21 -0.72 1.84 -20.03
C ALA A 21 -0.82 2.92 -21.13
N VAL A 22 -0.55 4.18 -20.80
CA VAL A 22 -0.61 5.33 -21.71
C VAL A 22 0.63 6.20 -21.47
N ASP A 23 1.30 6.58 -22.56
CA ASP A 23 2.34 7.61 -22.56
C ASP A 23 1.70 8.94 -22.99
N LEU A 24 1.47 9.84 -22.04
CA LEU A 24 0.80 11.12 -22.30
C LEU A 24 1.68 12.10 -23.10
N ASP A 25 3.01 11.96 -23.02
CA ASP A 25 3.95 12.85 -23.71
C ASP A 25 4.07 12.50 -25.19
N ALA A 26 3.77 11.25 -25.56
CA ALA A 26 3.71 10.81 -26.94
C ALA A 26 2.45 11.30 -27.69
N LEU A 27 1.45 11.85 -26.99
CA LEU A 27 0.18 12.29 -27.60
C LEU A 27 0.29 13.71 -28.13
N THR A 28 0.16 13.86 -29.46
CA THR A 28 0.21 15.16 -30.13
C THR A 28 -1.14 15.87 -30.23
N ASP A 29 -2.25 15.13 -30.17
CA ASP A 29 -3.60 15.71 -30.15
C ASP A 29 -3.99 16.09 -28.72
N GLU A 30 -4.07 17.41 -28.47
CA GLU A 30 -4.43 17.94 -27.16
C GLU A 30 -5.84 17.52 -26.70
N LYS A 31 -6.77 17.28 -27.62
CA LYS A 31 -8.12 16.82 -27.27
C LYS A 31 -8.08 15.40 -26.72
N GLU A 32 -7.31 14.53 -27.37
CA GLU A 32 -7.11 13.14 -26.93
C GLU A 32 -6.37 13.09 -25.59
N ARG A 33 -5.29 13.88 -25.46
CA ARG A 33 -4.52 14.01 -24.22
C ARG A 33 -5.41 14.38 -23.04
N LYS A 34 -6.22 15.44 -23.18
CA LYS A 34 -7.17 15.88 -22.14
C LYS A 34 -8.23 14.84 -21.81
N ALA A 35 -8.72 14.11 -22.82
CA ALA A 35 -9.70 13.05 -22.58
C ALA A 35 -9.10 11.92 -21.74
N LEU A 36 -7.88 11.48 -22.05
CA LEU A 36 -7.17 10.44 -21.30
C LEU A 36 -6.77 10.90 -19.89
N GLU A 37 -6.29 12.12 -19.73
CA GLU A 37 -6.07 12.73 -18.41
C GLU A 37 -7.37 12.74 -17.58
N GLY A 38 -8.47 13.17 -18.20
CA GLY A 38 -9.79 13.15 -17.57
C GLY A 38 -10.20 11.75 -17.13
N MET A 39 -9.95 10.73 -17.96
CA MET A 39 -10.21 9.33 -17.62
C MET A 39 -9.38 8.87 -16.41
N ILE A 40 -8.07 9.10 -16.44
CA ILE A 40 -7.13 8.69 -15.39
C ILE A 40 -7.46 9.38 -14.06
N ASN A 41 -7.77 10.67 -14.09
CA ASN A 41 -7.97 11.48 -12.88
C ASN A 41 -9.32 11.24 -12.20
N ASN A 42 -10.37 10.87 -12.95
CA ASN A 42 -11.74 10.88 -12.42
C ASN A 42 -12.40 9.50 -12.36
N PHE A 43 -11.90 8.49 -13.07
CA PHE A 43 -12.58 7.20 -13.20
C PHE A 43 -11.80 6.01 -12.62
N GLY A 44 -10.75 6.31 -11.86
CA GLY A 44 -10.04 5.35 -11.02
C GLY A 44 -8.65 4.98 -11.53
N GLN A 45 -7.74 4.81 -10.57
CA GLN A 45 -6.37 4.37 -10.78
C GLN A 45 -6.15 3.08 -10.01
N THR A 46 -5.68 2.04 -10.70
CA THR A 46 -5.32 0.77 -10.07
C THR A 46 -3.96 0.95 -9.37
N PRO A 47 -3.85 0.67 -8.05
CA PRO A 47 -2.56 0.75 -7.34
C PRO A 47 -1.49 -0.12 -7.98
N CYS A 48 -0.21 0.25 -7.84
CA CYS A 48 0.90 -0.51 -8.41
C CYS A 48 0.94 -1.96 -7.89
N GLN A 49 1.42 -2.88 -8.73
CA GLN A 49 1.49 -4.30 -8.38
C GLN A 49 2.70 -4.56 -7.47
N LEU A 50 2.44 -4.86 -6.19
CA LEU A 50 3.50 -5.14 -5.21
C LEU A 50 4.15 -6.52 -5.37
N LEU A 51 3.36 -7.54 -5.72
CA LEU A 51 3.81 -8.93 -5.84
C LEU A 51 3.37 -9.51 -7.19
N LYS A 52 4.26 -10.30 -7.80
CA LYS A 52 3.93 -11.08 -9.01
C LYS A 52 3.39 -12.47 -8.67
N GLU A 53 3.78 -13.00 -7.51
CA GLU A 53 3.32 -14.27 -6.97
C GLU A 53 2.16 -14.06 -5.98
N PRO A 54 1.36 -15.11 -5.67
CA PRO A 54 0.31 -15.02 -4.67
C PRO A 54 0.83 -14.53 -3.32
N HIS A 55 0.09 -13.64 -2.67
CA HIS A 55 0.43 -13.20 -1.32
C HIS A 55 0.40 -14.40 -0.36
N PRO A 56 1.42 -14.60 0.50
CA PRO A 56 1.43 -15.69 1.47
C PRO A 56 0.19 -15.66 2.37
N PRO A 57 -0.40 -16.82 2.74
CA PRO A 57 -1.50 -16.83 3.69
C PRO A 57 -1.05 -16.23 5.02
N ARG A 58 -1.97 -15.52 5.68
CA ARG A 58 -1.75 -15.05 7.04
C ARG A 58 -1.55 -16.27 7.96
N LEU A 59 -0.54 -16.20 8.83
CA LEU A 59 -0.32 -17.22 9.86
C LEU A 59 -1.47 -17.21 10.88
N SER A 60 -1.78 -18.37 11.45
CA SER A 60 -2.63 -18.44 12.64
C SER A 60 -1.98 -17.72 13.83
N ALA A 61 -2.76 -17.41 14.87
CA ALA A 61 -2.21 -16.81 16.08
C ALA A 61 -1.15 -17.74 16.72
N GLU A 62 -1.42 -19.04 16.76
CA GLU A 62 -0.51 -20.06 17.27
C GLU A 62 0.75 -20.17 16.40
N GLU A 63 0.61 -20.19 15.08
CA GLU A 63 1.75 -20.23 14.15
C GLU A 63 2.61 -18.97 14.22
N ALA A 64 2.01 -17.80 14.42
CA ALA A 64 2.73 -16.53 14.55
C ALA A 64 3.53 -16.45 15.85
N VAL A 65 3.03 -17.04 16.94
CA VAL A 65 3.76 -17.16 18.22
C VAL A 65 4.88 -18.20 18.11
N GLN A 66 4.65 -19.29 17.38
CA GLN A 66 5.60 -20.40 17.27
C GLN A 66 6.68 -20.21 16.21
N LYS A 67 6.45 -19.41 15.16
CA LYS A 67 7.51 -19.06 14.20
C LYS A 67 8.42 -18.01 14.86
N PRO A 68 9.64 -18.36 15.30
CA PRO A 68 10.62 -17.32 15.58
C PRO A 68 10.81 -16.53 14.30
N THR A 69 10.70 -15.20 14.39
CA THR A 69 11.01 -14.27 13.31
C THR A 69 12.41 -14.58 12.82
N LYS A 70 12.54 -15.36 11.74
CA LYS A 70 13.79 -15.54 10.99
C LYS A 70 14.03 -14.27 10.17
N ILE A 71 14.19 -13.16 10.87
CA ILE A 71 14.86 -11.97 10.36
C ILE A 71 16.10 -11.89 11.23
N ASP A 72 17.19 -12.40 10.67
CA ASP A 72 18.51 -12.42 11.26
C ASP A 72 19.10 -11.01 11.22
N THR A 73 18.48 -10.11 11.97
CA THR A 73 19.05 -8.84 12.43
C THR A 73 18.45 -8.60 13.80
N SER A 74 19.24 -8.91 14.82
CA SER A 74 18.95 -8.65 16.21
C SER A 74 18.70 -7.16 16.45
N THR A 75 17.44 -6.75 16.43
CA THR A 75 17.00 -5.50 17.03
C THR A 75 15.70 -5.82 17.74
N LEU A 76 15.68 -5.63 19.07
CA LEU A 76 14.54 -5.85 19.97
C LEU A 76 13.18 -5.87 19.25
N ASN A 77 12.53 -7.04 19.20
CA ASN A 77 11.17 -7.10 18.70
C ASN A 77 10.23 -6.57 19.81
N LEU A 78 9.85 -5.30 19.69
CA LEU A 78 8.95 -4.62 20.63
C LEU A 78 7.68 -5.43 20.94
N PHE A 79 7.17 -6.17 19.96
CA PHE A 79 5.94 -6.95 20.10
C PHE A 79 6.06 -8.12 21.09
N GLN A 80 7.28 -8.59 21.39
CA GLN A 80 7.52 -9.65 22.39
C GLN A 80 7.43 -9.12 23.83
N HIS A 81 7.69 -7.82 24.03
CA HIS A 81 7.73 -7.17 25.34
C HIS A 81 6.55 -6.19 25.53
N LEU A 82 5.46 -6.37 24.78
CA LEU A 82 4.23 -5.57 24.93
C LEU A 82 3.71 -5.50 26.37
N PRO A 83 3.72 -6.58 27.18
CA PRO A 83 3.31 -6.51 28.58
C PRO A 83 4.25 -5.67 29.46
N GLU A 84 5.50 -5.46 29.02
CA GLU A 84 6.52 -4.70 29.76
C GLU A 84 6.50 -3.20 29.41
N LEU A 85 5.82 -2.83 28.32
CA LEU A 85 5.64 -1.45 27.91
C LEU A 85 4.70 -0.71 28.86
N LYS A 86 5.22 0.34 29.50
CA LYS A 86 4.43 1.26 30.30
C LYS A 86 3.99 2.44 29.44
N SER A 87 2.71 2.78 29.50
CA SER A 87 2.24 4.06 28.99
C SER A 87 2.68 5.18 29.92
N PHE A 88 3.13 6.29 29.34
CA PHE A 88 3.39 7.53 30.06
C PHE A 88 2.55 8.62 29.41
N PHE A 89 1.78 9.33 30.23
CA PHE A 89 1.02 10.49 29.78
C PHE A 89 1.89 11.71 30.01
N ILE A 90 2.20 12.42 28.94
CA ILE A 90 2.91 13.70 29.01
C ILE A 90 1.83 14.79 28.83
N GLU A 91 1.66 15.65 29.84
CA GLU A 91 0.87 16.88 29.69
C GLU A 91 1.60 17.79 28.70
N GLY A 92 1.10 17.85 27.47
CA GLY A 92 1.67 18.60 26.36
C GLY A 92 1.42 20.11 26.41
N ILE A 93 1.17 20.69 27.59
CA ILE A 93 0.96 22.13 27.74
C ILE A 93 1.74 22.58 28.98
N SER A 94 2.93 23.13 28.74
CA SER A 94 3.48 24.12 29.67
C SER A 94 2.64 25.38 29.47
N ASP A 95 2.07 25.91 30.54
CA ASP A 95 1.20 27.11 30.59
C ASP A 95 1.91 28.42 30.15
N GLY A 96 2.69 28.40 29.08
CA GLY A 96 3.51 29.55 28.68
C GLY A 96 4.03 29.58 27.25
N ILE A 97 3.77 28.58 26.39
CA ILE A 97 4.19 28.64 24.98
C ILE A 97 2.97 28.48 24.06
N PRO A 98 2.51 29.55 23.38
CA PRO A 98 1.45 29.44 22.40
C PRO A 98 1.93 28.60 21.20
N LEU A 99 1.10 27.64 20.78
CA LEU A 99 1.26 26.95 19.51
C LEU A 99 0.98 27.97 18.39
N LEU A 100 2.04 28.43 17.72
CA LEU A 100 1.95 29.20 16.48
C LEU A 100 1.45 28.32 15.33
#